data_AF-A0A0W1RAT4-F1
#
_entry.id   AF-A0A0W1RAT4-F1
#
_cell.length_a   1.000
_cell.length_b   1.000
_cell.length_c   1.000
_cell.angle_alpha   90.00
_cell.angle_beta   90.00
_cell.angle_gamma   90.00
#
_symmetry.space_group_name_H-M   'P 1'
#
loop_
_entity.id
_entity.type
_entity.pdbx_description
1 polymer ?
#
loop_
_entity_poly.entity_id
_entity_poly.type
_entity_poly.pdbx_seq_one_letter_code
_entity_poly.pdbx_strand_id
1 'polypeptide(L)'
;MSARNDIAPSTLGVELIDIGIEVEYLDGRKTLYRGVPKKHSGPLRTGPGKETHVLVTDPTETEGVMMYINDLKTHDDILDDSGVGRIILGENEEEELFPGVVVRRVGGMRTEVEADPEVARGRVFVFIEDDWGEESFELVDDE
;
A
#
# COMPACT_ATOMS: atom_id res chain seq x y z
N MET A 1 8.25 -7.11 24.74
CA MET A 1 7.07 -6.62 23.99
C MET A 1 7.62 -6.05 22.70
N SER A 2 7.29 -6.62 21.55
CA SER A 2 7.58 -5.96 20.27
C SER A 2 6.56 -4.84 20.18
N ALA A 3 6.96 -3.61 20.51
CA ALA A 3 6.15 -2.46 20.12
C ALA A 3 6.09 -2.51 18.60
N ARG A 4 4.89 -2.39 18.03
CA ARG A 4 4.75 -2.22 16.58
C ARG A 4 4.88 -0.75 16.30
N ASN A 5 5.91 -0.38 15.56
CA ASN A 5 6.27 0.99 15.29
C ASN A 5 6.08 1.33 13.81
N ASP A 6 6.11 2.61 13.49
CA ASP A 6 6.23 3.05 12.11
C ASP A 6 7.61 2.69 11.57
N ILE A 7 7.64 2.28 10.30
CA ILE A 7 8.86 1.85 9.61
C ILE A 7 8.94 2.60 8.29
N ALA A 8 10.11 3.20 8.05
CA ALA A 8 10.35 3.92 6.82
C ALA A 8 10.49 2.92 5.65
N PRO A 9 9.81 3.15 4.52
CA PRO A 9 9.95 2.31 3.35
C PRO A 9 11.30 2.52 2.66
N SER A 10 11.73 1.52 1.93
CA SER A 10 12.81 1.60 0.94
C SER A 10 12.26 1.45 -0.47
N THR A 11 13.07 1.81 -1.47
CA THR A 11 12.73 1.58 -2.87
C THR A 11 12.82 0.08 -3.19
N LEU A 12 11.77 -0.44 -3.82
CA LEU A 12 11.60 -1.85 -4.20
C LEU A 12 11.49 -1.95 -5.72
N GLY A 13 11.87 -3.11 -6.27
CA GLY A 13 11.64 -3.42 -7.69
C GLY A 13 10.17 -3.73 -7.94
N VAL A 14 9.62 -3.19 -9.02
CA VAL A 14 8.22 -3.37 -9.42
C VAL A 14 8.16 -3.82 -10.88
N GLU A 15 7.30 -4.79 -11.18
CA GLU A 15 7.00 -5.20 -12.54
C GLU A 15 5.48 -5.29 -12.74
N LEU A 16 4.96 -4.50 -13.68
CA LEU A 16 3.55 -4.55 -14.07
C LEU A 16 3.40 -5.56 -15.21
N ILE A 17 2.66 -6.64 -14.96
CA ILE A 17 2.47 -7.75 -15.91
C ILE A 17 0.98 -8.01 -16.16
N ASP A 18 0.66 -8.74 -17.23
CA ASP A 18 -0.74 -8.99 -17.65
C ASP A 18 -1.61 -9.64 -16.57
N ILE A 19 -0.99 -10.35 -15.61
CA ILE A 19 -1.68 -11.09 -14.56
C ILE A 19 -1.67 -10.39 -13.20
N GLY A 20 -1.08 -9.20 -13.08
CA GLY A 20 -0.98 -8.47 -11.81
C GLY A 20 0.28 -7.62 -11.65
N ILE A 21 0.70 -7.41 -10.40
CA ILE A 21 1.87 -6.60 -10.04
C ILE A 21 2.83 -7.46 -9.23
N GLU A 22 4.06 -7.64 -9.73
CA GLU A 22 5.14 -8.28 -8.98
C GLU A 22 5.96 -7.21 -8.24
N VAL A 23 6.24 -7.47 -6.96
CA VAL A 23 7.12 -6.65 -6.13
C VAL A 23 8.27 -7.51 -5.63
N GLU A 24 9.50 -7.03 -5.84
CA GLU A 24 10.72 -7.65 -5.37
C GLU A 24 11.21 -6.94 -4.09
N TYR A 25 11.21 -7.65 -2.98
CA TYR A 25 11.67 -7.16 -1.69
C TYR A 25 13.20 -7.19 -1.58
N LEU A 26 13.75 -6.37 -0.68
CA LEU A 26 15.20 -6.28 -0.48
C LEU A 26 15.85 -7.58 0.04
N ASP A 27 15.06 -8.45 0.65
CA ASP A 27 15.49 -9.78 1.09
C ASP A 27 15.47 -10.85 -0.03
N GLY A 28 15.16 -10.45 -1.27
CA GLY A 28 15.14 -11.29 -2.46
C GLY A 28 13.85 -12.09 -2.66
N ARG A 29 12.85 -11.94 -1.79
CA ARG A 29 11.52 -12.51 -2.04
C ARG A 29 10.78 -11.70 -3.11
N LYS A 30 9.95 -12.40 -3.88
CA LYS A 30 9.02 -11.81 -4.86
C LYS A 30 7.59 -12.14 -4.48
N THR A 31 6.74 -11.12 -4.45
CA THR A 31 5.30 -11.25 -4.22
C THR A 31 4.56 -10.80 -5.45
N LEU A 32 3.66 -11.63 -5.96
CA LEU A 32 2.75 -11.28 -7.04
C LEU A 32 1.36 -11.02 -6.46
N TYR A 33 0.92 -9.76 -6.52
CA TYR A 33 -0.47 -9.36 -6.29
C TYR A 33 -1.25 -9.66 -7.57
N ARG A 34 -2.13 -10.67 -7.54
CA ARG A 34 -2.76 -11.19 -8.77
C ARG A 34 -4.01 -10.41 -9.14
N GLY A 35 -4.30 -10.43 -10.42
CA GLY A 35 -5.43 -9.75 -11.03
C GLY A 35 -5.07 -8.32 -11.43
N VAL A 36 -5.54 -7.94 -12.62
CA VAL A 36 -5.40 -6.58 -13.12
C VAL A 36 -6.12 -5.63 -12.16
N PRO A 37 -5.43 -4.63 -11.58
CA PRO A 37 -6.06 -3.68 -10.65
C PRO A 37 -7.26 -2.99 -11.27
N LYS A 38 -8.34 -2.90 -10.50
CA LYS A 38 -9.54 -2.16 -10.91
C LYS A 38 -9.26 -0.66 -10.75
N LYS A 39 -9.48 0.13 -11.80
CA LYS A 39 -9.44 1.59 -11.70
C LYS A 39 -10.51 2.07 -10.71
N HIS A 40 -10.12 2.97 -9.81
CA HIS A 40 -11.00 3.58 -8.83
C HIS A 40 -10.67 5.06 -8.72
N SER A 41 -11.67 5.91 -8.82
CA SER A 41 -11.51 7.35 -8.68
C SER A 41 -12.06 7.83 -7.34
N GLY A 42 -11.42 8.86 -6.78
CA GLY A 42 -11.71 9.37 -5.44
C GLY A 42 -11.29 8.41 -4.30
N PRO A 43 -11.69 8.71 -3.05
CA PRO A 43 -11.25 7.98 -1.87
C PRO A 43 -11.69 6.51 -1.86
N LEU A 44 -10.75 5.59 -1.79
CA LEU A 44 -11.01 4.15 -1.67
C LEU A 44 -11.14 3.75 -0.21
N ARG A 45 -12.32 3.26 0.17
CA ARG A 45 -12.60 2.81 1.54
C ARG A 45 -12.64 1.28 1.64
N THR A 46 -11.83 0.73 2.54
CA THR A 46 -11.73 -0.71 2.74
C THR A 46 -12.85 -1.28 3.61
N GLY A 47 -13.00 -2.61 3.55
CA GLY A 47 -13.77 -3.39 4.52
C GLY A 47 -13.22 -3.24 5.95
N PRO A 48 -14.04 -3.49 7.00
CA PRO A 48 -13.57 -3.38 8.38
C PRO A 48 -12.55 -4.49 8.67
N GLY A 49 -11.40 -4.12 9.23
CA GLY A 49 -10.36 -5.06 9.65
C GLY A 49 -9.58 -5.73 8.50
N LYS A 50 -9.72 -5.24 7.26
CA LYS A 50 -8.92 -5.71 6.12
C LYS A 50 -7.47 -5.24 6.22
N GLU A 51 -6.55 -6.07 5.76
CA GLU A 51 -5.16 -5.66 5.54
C GLU A 51 -5.13 -4.73 4.33
N THR A 52 -4.37 -3.65 4.43
CA THR A 52 -4.31 -2.61 3.39
C THR A 52 -2.85 -2.31 3.09
N HIS A 53 -2.45 -2.55 1.85
CA HIS A 53 -1.12 -2.24 1.35
C HIS A 53 -1.24 -1.16 0.26
N VAL A 54 -0.34 -0.18 0.28
CA VAL A 54 -0.29 0.90 -0.69
C VAL A 54 1.07 0.86 -1.38
N LEU A 55 1.05 0.75 -2.71
CA LEU A 55 2.24 0.82 -3.55
C LEU A 55 2.18 2.12 -4.35
N VAL A 56 3.23 2.92 -4.27
CA VAL A 56 3.43 4.08 -5.15
C VAL A 56 4.61 3.77 -6.05
N THR A 57 4.38 3.71 -7.36
CA THR A 57 5.46 3.49 -8.33
C THR A 57 6.15 4.79 -8.68
N ASP A 58 7.34 4.69 -9.24
CA ASP A 58 7.97 5.77 -9.95
C ASP A 58 7.35 5.97 -11.36
N PRO A 59 7.67 7.05 -12.10
CA PRO A 59 7.16 7.27 -13.45
C PRO A 59 7.61 6.21 -14.47
N THR A 60 8.68 5.46 -14.20
CA THR A 60 9.16 4.41 -15.11
C THR A 60 8.46 3.07 -14.89
N GLU A 61 7.68 2.94 -13.81
CA GLU A 61 6.97 1.72 -13.42
C GLU A 61 7.90 0.53 -13.14
N THR A 62 9.17 0.81 -12.83
CA THR A 62 10.18 -0.23 -12.52
C THR A 62 10.60 -0.26 -11.07
N GLU A 63 10.33 0.84 -10.35
CA GLU A 63 10.63 0.97 -8.94
C GLU A 63 9.41 1.54 -8.19
N GLY A 64 9.35 1.33 -6.88
CA GLY A 64 8.29 1.88 -6.07
C GLY A 64 8.53 1.73 -4.58
N VAL A 65 7.59 2.22 -3.79
CA VAL A 65 7.60 2.17 -2.33
C VAL A 65 6.32 1.49 -1.85
N MET A 66 6.47 0.47 -1.01
CA MET A 66 5.37 -0.29 -0.44
C MET A 66 5.15 0.10 1.02
N MET A 67 3.91 0.43 1.38
CA MET A 67 3.48 0.80 2.72
C MET A 67 2.37 -0.11 3.22
N TYR A 68 2.56 -0.70 4.40
CA TYR A 68 1.53 -1.48 5.09
C TYR A 68 0.82 -0.63 6.13
N ILE A 69 -0.51 -0.53 6.03
CA ILE A 69 -1.31 0.35 6.88
C ILE A 69 -1.91 -0.45 8.02
N ASN A 70 -1.54 -0.11 9.26
CA ASN A 70 -1.98 -0.82 10.46
C ASN A 70 -1.71 -2.33 10.41
N ASP A 71 -0.59 -2.74 9.80
CA ASP A 71 -0.18 -4.14 9.88
C ASP A 71 0.25 -4.49 11.33
N LEU A 72 -0.63 -5.24 11.98
CA LEU A 72 -0.44 -5.74 13.33
C LEU A 72 -0.07 -7.23 13.32
N LYS A 73 0.57 -7.74 12.27
CA LYS A 73 1.02 -9.15 12.23
C LYS A 73 2.51 -9.27 11.95
N THR A 74 3.10 -8.43 11.11
CA THR A 74 4.52 -8.51 10.79
C THR A 74 5.38 -7.89 11.90
N HIS A 75 6.55 -8.46 12.12
CA HIS A 75 7.56 -7.91 13.03
C HIS A 75 8.40 -6.84 12.31
N ASP A 76 8.92 -5.91 13.10
CA ASP A 76 9.64 -4.73 12.61
C ASP A 76 10.89 -5.11 11.82
N ASP A 77 11.64 -6.11 12.30
CA ASP A 77 12.84 -6.64 11.64
C ASP A 77 12.55 -7.24 10.27
N ILE A 78 11.44 -7.96 10.12
CA ILE A 78 11.01 -8.51 8.83
C ILE A 78 10.69 -7.39 7.84
N LEU A 79 10.05 -6.32 8.30
CA LEU A 79 9.68 -5.17 7.46
C LEU A 79 10.93 -4.39 7.03
N ASP A 80 11.80 -4.07 7.99
CA ASP A 80 13.09 -3.43 7.75
C ASP A 80 13.94 -4.20 6.73
N ASP A 81 14.09 -5.53 6.92
CA ASP A 81 14.87 -6.38 6.02
C ASP A 81 14.23 -6.49 4.62
N SER A 82 12.90 -6.46 4.53
CA SER A 82 12.18 -6.50 3.25
C SER A 82 12.17 -5.17 2.50
N GLY A 83 12.41 -4.05 3.21
CA GLY A 83 12.25 -2.70 2.69
C GLY A 83 10.82 -2.18 2.63
N VAL A 84 9.84 -2.95 3.15
CA VAL A 84 8.44 -2.54 3.23
C VAL A 84 8.25 -1.60 4.42
N GLY A 85 7.66 -0.42 4.17
CA GLY A 85 7.33 0.52 5.23
C GLY A 85 6.02 0.17 5.93
N ARG A 86 5.82 0.77 7.11
CA ARG A 86 4.57 0.62 7.88
C ARG A 86 4.20 1.93 8.54
N ILE A 87 2.90 2.19 8.60
CA ILE A 87 2.32 3.23 9.43
C ILE A 87 1.24 2.63 10.34
N ILE A 88 1.24 3.02 11.61
CA ILE A 88 0.18 2.70 12.58
C ILE A 88 -0.64 3.96 12.83
N LEU A 89 -1.94 3.88 12.52
CA LEU A 89 -2.87 4.98 12.71
C LEU A 89 -3.91 4.63 13.77
N GLY A 90 -4.07 5.51 14.75
CA GLY A 90 -5.17 5.53 15.70
C GLY A 90 -6.51 5.89 15.04
N GLU A 91 -7.61 5.77 15.79
CA GLU A 91 -8.94 6.07 15.26
C GLU A 91 -9.10 7.56 14.91
N ASN A 92 -9.57 7.85 13.69
CA ASN A 92 -9.68 9.18 13.09
C ASN A 92 -8.34 9.90 12.89
N GLU A 93 -7.22 9.19 12.92
CA GLU A 93 -5.93 9.71 12.49
C GLU A 93 -5.78 9.57 10.97
N GLU A 94 -5.04 10.51 10.39
CA GLU A 94 -4.63 10.54 9.00
C GLU A 94 -3.14 10.84 8.91
N GLU A 95 -2.49 10.31 7.88
CA GLU A 95 -1.08 10.57 7.58
C GLU A 95 -0.91 10.66 6.06
N GLU A 96 -0.07 11.59 5.62
CA GLU A 96 0.38 11.67 4.22
C GLU A 96 1.63 10.80 4.06
N LEU A 97 1.51 9.68 3.33
CA LEU A 97 2.61 8.74 3.14
C LEU A 97 3.69 9.32 2.22
N PHE A 98 3.22 9.95 1.16
CA PHE A 98 3.99 10.58 0.09
C PHE A 98 3.20 11.77 -0.44
N PRO A 99 3.85 12.74 -1.10
CA PRO A 99 3.15 13.85 -1.72
C PRO A 99 1.95 13.37 -2.55
N GLY A 100 0.75 13.78 -2.16
CA GLY A 100 -0.49 13.42 -2.86
C GLY A 100 -1.06 12.04 -2.53
N VAL A 101 -0.53 11.30 -1.54
CA VAL A 101 -1.09 10.01 -1.08
C VAL A 101 -1.37 10.06 0.41
N VAL A 102 -2.66 10.11 0.76
CA VAL A 102 -3.13 10.23 2.14
C VAL A 102 -3.87 8.98 2.55
N VAL A 103 -3.58 8.49 3.76
CA VAL A 103 -4.28 7.37 4.37
C VAL A 103 -4.95 7.80 5.65
N ARG A 104 -6.15 7.28 5.90
CA ARG A 104 -6.97 7.63 7.07
C ARG A 104 -7.53 6.40 7.73
N ARG A 105 -7.55 6.39 9.06
CA ARG A 105 -8.24 5.37 9.86
C ARG A 105 -9.66 5.85 10.19
N VAL A 106 -10.58 5.61 9.26
CA VAL A 106 -11.98 5.94 9.47
C VAL A 106 -12.64 4.93 10.42
N GLY A 107 -13.62 5.39 11.19
CA GLY A 107 -14.27 4.59 12.24
C GLY A 107 -14.69 3.17 11.80
N GLY A 108 -14.63 2.23 12.74
CA GLY A 108 -14.96 0.83 12.51
C GLY A 108 -13.81 -0.01 11.94
N MET A 109 -12.55 0.30 12.30
CA MET A 109 -11.34 -0.39 11.83
C MET A 109 -11.17 -0.39 10.30
N ARG A 110 -11.65 0.67 9.64
CA ARG A 110 -11.57 0.81 8.19
C ARG A 110 -10.43 1.75 7.83
N THR A 111 -9.81 1.48 6.71
CA THR A 111 -8.81 2.36 6.12
C THR A 111 -9.45 3.04 4.91
N GLU A 112 -9.16 4.31 4.74
CA GLU A 112 -9.47 5.05 3.52
C GLU A 112 -8.16 5.53 2.92
N VAL A 113 -8.01 5.38 1.61
CA VAL A 113 -6.84 5.81 0.85
C VAL A 113 -7.31 6.78 -0.22
N GLU A 114 -6.71 7.96 -0.25
CA GLU A 114 -6.95 8.98 -1.25
C GLU A 114 -5.60 9.28 -1.92
N ALA A 115 -5.60 9.36 -3.25
CA ALA A 115 -4.39 9.65 -3.99
C ALA A 115 -4.66 10.57 -5.18
N ASP A 116 -3.69 11.44 -5.44
CA ASP A 116 -3.54 12.27 -6.63
C ASP A 116 -2.29 11.78 -7.39
N PRO A 117 -2.46 10.96 -8.45
CA PRO A 117 -1.35 10.43 -9.25
C PRO A 117 -0.49 11.51 -9.91
N GLU A 118 -1.05 12.69 -10.23
CA GLU A 118 -0.27 13.80 -10.80
C GLU A 118 0.74 14.34 -9.78
N VAL A 119 0.33 14.50 -8.53
CA VAL A 119 1.20 14.96 -7.43
C VAL A 119 2.18 13.86 -7.01
N ALA A 120 1.73 12.60 -6.96
CA ALA A 120 2.57 11.45 -6.62
C ALA A 120 3.66 11.20 -7.67
N ARG A 121 3.50 11.71 -8.90
CA ARG A 121 4.38 11.49 -10.05
C ARG A 121 4.59 10.01 -10.35
N GLY A 122 3.53 9.23 -10.24
CA GLY A 122 3.58 7.79 -10.37
C GLY A 122 2.20 7.17 -10.21
N ARG A 123 2.11 5.86 -10.36
CA ARG A 123 0.84 5.14 -10.20
C ARG A 123 0.69 4.69 -8.76
N VAL A 124 -0.54 4.79 -8.26
CA VAL A 124 -0.86 4.43 -6.88
C VAL A 124 -1.78 3.22 -6.89
N PHE A 125 -1.31 2.13 -6.30
CA PHE A 125 -2.07 0.89 -6.18
C PHE A 125 -2.41 0.62 -4.72
N VAL A 126 -3.61 0.11 -4.49
CA VAL A 126 -4.08 -0.30 -3.17
C VAL A 126 -4.48 -1.76 -3.23
N PHE A 127 -3.91 -2.57 -2.35
CA PHE A 127 -4.22 -3.97 -2.18
C PHE A 127 -4.99 -4.15 -0.87
N ILE A 128 -6.13 -4.82 -0.95
CA ILE A 128 -7.00 -5.12 0.19
C ILE A 128 -7.05 -6.63 0.34
N GLU A 129 -6.59 -7.12 1.48
CA GLU A 129 -6.41 -8.55 1.71
C GLU A 129 -7.05 -9.02 3.01
N ASP A 130 -7.43 -10.29 3.02
CA ASP A 130 -7.65 -11.08 4.24
C ASP A 130 -7.39 -12.57 3.95
N ASP A 131 -7.71 -13.42 4.93
CA ASP A 131 -7.53 -14.86 4.82
C ASP A 131 -8.37 -15.52 3.68
N TRP A 132 -9.30 -14.79 3.06
CA TRP A 132 -10.27 -15.31 2.10
C TRP A 132 -10.12 -14.76 0.69
N GLY A 133 -9.38 -13.66 0.50
CA GLY A 133 -9.09 -13.14 -0.83
C GLY A 133 -8.34 -11.81 -0.83
N GLU A 134 -7.96 -11.44 -2.05
CA GLU A 134 -7.27 -10.19 -2.37
C GLU A 134 -8.08 -9.40 -3.40
N GLU A 135 -8.08 -8.08 -3.25
CA GLU A 135 -8.58 -7.13 -4.24
C GLU A 135 -7.53 -6.07 -4.51
N SER A 136 -7.27 -5.78 -5.79
CA SER A 136 -6.32 -4.76 -6.21
C SER A 136 -7.03 -3.61 -6.91
N PHE A 137 -6.62 -2.39 -6.59
CA PHE A 137 -7.16 -1.15 -7.15
C PHE A 137 -6.02 -0.25 -7.62
N GLU A 138 -6.24 0.45 -8.72
CA GLU A 138 -5.41 1.57 -9.17
C GLU A 138 -6.18 2.86 -8.92
N LEU A 139 -5.62 3.75 -8.10
CA LEU A 139 -6.22 5.07 -7.87
C LEU A 139 -5.88 5.97 -9.04
N VAL A 140 -6.93 6.54 -9.65
CA VAL A 140 -6.85 7.43 -10.80
C VAL A 140 -7.65 8.69 -10.52
N ASP A 141 -7.29 9.80 -11.17
CA ASP A 141 -8.08 11.02 -11.10
C ASP A 141 -9.48 10.82 -11.71
N ASP A 142 -10.44 11.62 -11.24
CA ASP A 142 -11.76 11.71 -11.88
C ASP A 142 -11.61 12.31 -13.29
N GLU A 143 -12.09 11.58 -14.32
CA GLU A 143 -12.08 12.04 -15.73
C GLU A 143 -12.97 13.27 -15.99
#